data_AF-A0A4Q3DPN2-F1
#
_entry.id   AF-A0A4Q3DPN2-F1
#
_cell.length_a   1.000
_cell.length_b   1.000
_cell.length_c   1.000
_cell.angle_alpha   90.00
_cell.angle_beta   90.00
_cell.angle_gamma   90.00
#
_symmetry.space_group_name_H-M   'P 1'
#
loop_
_entity.id
_entity.type
_entity.pdbx_description
1 polymer ?
#
loop_
_entity_poly.entity_id
_entity_poly.type
_entity_poly.pdbx_seq_one_letter_code
_entity_poly.pdbx_strand_id
1 'polypeptide(L)'
;MEHVDASGEIAADLAFVDMLRHLRVRFQHEIAGAVPSADPDVLLALRQETFFQFAEFFYALRTHGIDSADKLERLARLHNDHLVELSQDRERMRRYGLTPERLEAAMFTGDNLRKLLANFAGPMPGIDQSDLSRLLVTVMSAETCRKLVLAAEAAGFIERVRRPGAVLVVSKGDIERIFGKVIREARYLATGS
;
A
#
# COMPACT_ATOMS: atom_id res chain seq x y z
N MET A 1 25.90 -2.12 -35.88
CA MET A 1 25.90 -2.67 -34.51
C MET A 1 26.38 -1.53 -33.62
N GLU A 2 25.44 -0.71 -33.17
CA GLU A 2 25.75 0.45 -32.33
C GLU A 2 26.29 -0.06 -31.01
N HIS A 3 27.53 0.30 -30.70
CA HIS A 3 28.04 0.29 -29.34
C HIS A 3 27.27 1.37 -28.58
N VAL A 4 26.10 1.00 -28.07
CA VAL A 4 25.46 1.74 -27.00
C VAL A 4 26.51 1.89 -25.90
N ASP A 5 26.73 3.13 -25.44
CA ASP A 5 27.70 3.44 -24.39
C ASP A 5 27.21 2.81 -23.07
N ALA A 6 27.50 1.53 -22.90
CA ALA A 6 27.12 0.73 -21.76
C ALA A 6 27.61 1.34 -20.44
N SER A 7 28.66 2.18 -20.48
CA SER A 7 29.16 2.88 -19.30
C SER A 7 28.20 3.99 -18.84
N GLY A 8 27.62 4.72 -19.78
CA GLY A 8 26.60 5.74 -19.50
C GLY A 8 25.29 5.14 -18.99
N GLU A 9 24.84 4.04 -19.58
CA GLU A 9 23.63 3.33 -19.13
C GLU A 9 23.80 2.74 -17.73
N ILE A 10 24.93 2.07 -17.46
CA ILE A 10 25.23 1.53 -16.12
C ILE A 10 25.28 2.65 -15.07
N ALA A 11 25.85 3.80 -15.40
CA ALA A 11 25.89 4.94 -14.47
C ALA A 11 24.49 5.48 -14.17
N ALA A 12 23.62 5.58 -15.17
CA ALA A 12 22.22 6.00 -15.00
C ALA A 12 21.44 4.99 -14.14
N ASP A 13 21.62 3.68 -14.38
CA ASP A 13 20.99 2.62 -13.60
C ASP A 13 21.44 2.66 -12.13
N LEU A 14 22.74 2.83 -11.87
CA LEU A 14 23.26 2.97 -10.51
C LEU A 14 22.71 4.22 -9.80
N ALA A 15 22.66 5.35 -10.50
CA ALA A 15 22.08 6.58 -9.95
C ALA A 15 20.60 6.39 -9.60
N PHE A 16 19.84 5.70 -10.44
CA PHE A 16 18.44 5.38 -10.19
C PHE A 16 18.27 4.45 -8.98
N VAL A 17 19.09 3.39 -8.87
CA VAL A 17 19.07 2.46 -7.73
C VAL A 17 19.40 3.18 -6.43
N ASP A 18 20.40 4.06 -6.43
CA ASP A 18 20.77 4.83 -5.24
C ASP A 18 19.69 5.83 -4.84
N MET A 19 19.02 6.46 -5.82
CA MET A 19 17.85 7.30 -5.55
C MET A 19 16.73 6.49 -4.88
N LEU A 20 16.40 5.29 -5.37
CA LEU A 20 15.36 4.43 -4.77
C LEU A 20 15.73 4.02 -3.33
N ARG A 21 17.00 3.71 -3.06
CA ARG A 21 17.48 3.43 -1.70
C ARG A 21 17.35 4.65 -0.81
N HIS A 22 17.76 5.82 -1.30
CA HIS A 22 17.69 7.06 -0.54
C HIS A 22 16.24 7.39 -0.18
N LEU A 23 15.32 7.28 -1.14
CA LEU A 23 13.89 7.45 -0.96
C LEU A 23 13.36 6.57 0.19
N ARG A 24 13.70 5.27 0.19
CA ARG A 24 13.28 4.35 1.26
C ARG A 24 13.83 4.76 2.64
N VAL A 25 15.11 5.10 2.72
CA VAL A 25 15.74 5.55 3.98
C VAL A 25 15.09 6.85 4.48
N ARG A 26 14.84 7.81 3.59
CA ARG A 26 14.16 9.07 3.93
C ARG A 26 12.74 8.83 4.41
N PHE A 27 11.97 7.97 3.74
CA PHE A 27 10.64 7.59 4.21
C PHE A 27 10.68 6.98 5.62
N GLN A 28 11.56 6.02 5.87
CA GLN A 28 11.70 5.40 7.19
C GLN A 28 12.07 6.41 8.28
N HIS A 29 12.97 7.35 7.97
CA HIS A 29 13.36 8.41 8.90
C HIS A 29 12.20 9.36 9.23
N GLU A 30 11.46 9.81 8.22
CA GLU A 30 10.31 10.72 8.40
C GLU A 30 9.17 10.03 9.15
N ILE A 31 8.91 8.75 8.87
CA ILE A 31 7.94 7.95 9.63
C ILE A 31 8.37 7.87 11.08
N ALA A 32 9.59 7.42 11.37
CA ALA A 32 10.07 7.28 12.75
C ALA A 32 10.01 8.60 13.54
N GLY A 33 10.32 9.73 12.90
CA GLY A 33 10.23 11.06 13.51
C GLY A 33 8.80 11.56 13.75
N ALA A 34 7.79 10.99 13.07
CA ALA A 34 6.39 11.35 13.23
C ALA A 34 5.65 10.45 14.24
N VAL A 35 6.26 9.35 14.68
CA VAL A 35 5.65 8.40 15.61
C VAL A 35 5.78 8.91 17.05
N PRO A 36 4.67 9.08 17.80
CA PRO A 36 4.72 9.45 19.21
C PRO A 36 5.09 8.28 20.13
N SER A 37 4.90 7.04 19.67
CA SER A 37 5.23 5.82 20.41
C SER A 37 6.73 5.53 20.41
N ALA A 38 7.28 5.20 21.58
CA ALA A 38 8.66 4.71 21.73
C ALA A 38 8.76 3.17 21.71
N ASP A 39 7.66 2.47 21.41
CA ASP A 39 7.62 1.01 21.38
C ASP A 39 8.51 0.45 20.24
N PRO A 40 9.57 -0.33 20.56
CA PRO A 40 10.47 -0.90 19.56
C PRO A 40 9.77 -1.80 18.54
N ASP A 41 8.73 -2.53 18.93
CA ASP A 41 8.02 -3.45 18.03
C ASP A 41 7.20 -2.68 17.00
N VAL A 42 6.59 -1.56 17.41
CA VAL A 42 5.90 -0.62 16.51
C VAL A 42 6.91 -0.04 15.53
N LEU A 43 8.03 0.49 16.00
CA LEU A 43 9.07 1.08 15.15
C LEU A 43 9.65 0.04 14.17
N LEU A 44 9.86 -1.19 14.62
CA LEU A 44 10.35 -2.27 13.76
C LEU A 44 9.34 -2.61 12.65
N ALA A 45 8.05 -2.69 12.98
CA ALA A 45 6.99 -2.93 12.00
C ALA A 45 6.92 -1.82 10.94
N LEU A 46 7.02 -0.55 11.35
CA LEU A 46 6.98 0.60 10.44
C LEU A 46 8.20 0.70 9.51
N ARG A 47 9.32 0.06 9.87
CA ARG A 47 10.53 0.02 9.03
C ARG A 47 10.50 -1.08 7.97
N GLN A 48 9.50 -1.95 7.97
CA GLN A 48 9.40 -3.04 7.00
C GLN A 48 9.03 -2.51 5.61
N GLU A 49 9.50 -3.18 4.56
CA GLU A 49 9.14 -2.85 3.17
C GLU A 49 7.61 -2.92 2.96
N THR A 50 6.94 -3.83 3.64
CA THR A 50 5.48 -3.96 3.59
C THR A 50 4.77 -2.73 4.14
N PHE A 51 5.37 -1.97 5.07
CA PHE A 51 4.82 -0.70 5.51
C PHE A 51 4.99 0.41 4.47
N PHE A 52 6.09 0.38 3.70
CA PHE A 52 6.26 1.28 2.55
C PHE A 52 5.14 1.06 1.51
N GLN A 53 4.85 -0.20 1.18
CA GLN A 53 3.74 -0.57 0.27
C GLN A 53 2.36 -0.22 0.85
N PHE A 54 2.18 -0.39 2.15
CA PHE A 54 0.97 0.04 2.86
C PHE A 54 0.77 1.56 2.73
N ALA A 55 1.83 2.34 2.91
CA ALA A 55 1.81 3.78 2.74
C ALA A 55 1.53 4.22 1.30
N GLU A 56 2.16 3.54 0.34
CA GLU A 56 1.91 3.73 -1.09
C GLU A 56 0.43 3.54 -1.42
N PHE A 57 -0.21 2.49 -0.89
CA PHE A 57 -1.63 2.23 -1.12
C PHE A 57 -2.52 3.38 -0.66
N PHE A 58 -2.35 3.87 0.58
CA PHE A 58 -3.14 5.01 1.05
C PHE A 58 -2.85 6.28 0.26
N TYR A 59 -1.59 6.52 -0.11
CA TYR A 59 -1.22 7.64 -0.97
C TYR A 59 -1.89 7.54 -2.34
N ALA A 60 -1.94 6.35 -2.94
CA ALA A 60 -2.60 6.09 -4.21
C ALA A 60 -4.12 6.34 -4.13
N LEU A 61 -4.80 5.84 -3.08
CA LEU A 61 -6.22 6.13 -2.85
C LEU A 61 -6.49 7.64 -2.84
N ARG A 62 -5.68 8.39 -2.08
CA ARG A 62 -5.83 9.84 -1.95
C ARG A 62 -5.55 10.57 -3.26
N THR A 63 -4.47 10.21 -3.95
CA THR A 63 -4.04 10.90 -5.19
C THR A 63 -4.93 10.60 -6.39
N HIS A 64 -5.49 9.40 -6.47
CA HIS A 64 -6.53 9.07 -7.45
C HIS A 64 -7.92 9.60 -7.06
N GLY A 65 -8.03 10.26 -5.90
CA GLY A 65 -9.28 10.86 -5.43
C GLY A 65 -10.37 9.81 -5.20
N ILE A 66 -10.02 8.63 -4.68
CA ILE A 66 -10.96 7.56 -4.34
C ILE A 66 -11.65 7.95 -3.02
N ASP A 67 -12.71 8.75 -3.14
CA ASP A 67 -13.43 9.41 -2.05
C ASP A 67 -14.92 9.04 -1.99
N SER A 68 -15.36 8.13 -2.85
CA SER A 68 -16.75 7.72 -3.02
C SER A 68 -16.87 6.23 -3.30
N ALA A 69 -18.02 5.65 -2.94
CA ALA A 69 -18.30 4.24 -3.16
C ALA A 69 -18.16 3.84 -4.65
N ASP A 70 -18.65 4.65 -5.58
CA ASP A 70 -18.54 4.36 -7.02
C ASP A 70 -17.09 4.26 -7.50
N LYS A 71 -16.21 5.13 -6.99
CA LYS A 71 -14.78 5.08 -7.32
C LYS A 71 -14.10 3.87 -6.67
N LEU A 72 -14.48 3.53 -5.45
CA LEU A 72 -13.98 2.34 -4.77
C LEU A 72 -14.45 1.05 -5.45
N GLU A 73 -15.68 1.04 -5.98
CA GLU A 73 -16.20 -0.08 -6.76
C GLU A 73 -15.37 -0.30 -8.03
N ARG A 74 -15.01 0.79 -8.73
CA ARG A 74 -14.11 0.71 -9.88
C ARG A 74 -12.75 0.15 -9.50
N LEU A 75 -12.17 0.57 -8.37
CA LEU A 75 -10.91 0.00 -7.86
C LEU A 75 -11.06 -1.50 -7.58
N ALA A 76 -12.14 -1.92 -6.92
CA ALA A 76 -12.39 -3.33 -6.62
C ALA A 76 -12.53 -4.19 -7.88
N ARG A 77 -13.15 -3.65 -8.94
CA ARG A 77 -13.23 -4.32 -10.25
C ARG A 77 -11.86 -4.46 -10.91
N LEU A 78 -11.08 -3.37 -10.98
CA LEU A 78 -9.71 -3.41 -11.51
C LEU A 78 -8.81 -4.38 -10.74
N HIS A 79 -8.97 -4.43 -9.41
CA HIS A 79 -8.30 -5.40 -8.56
C HIS A 79 -8.68 -6.83 -8.93
N ASN A 80 -9.99 -7.13 -9.07
CA ASN A 80 -10.44 -8.46 -9.48
C ASN A 80 -9.91 -8.85 -10.86
N ASP A 81 -9.95 -7.94 -11.84
CA ASP A 81 -9.44 -8.17 -13.19
C ASP A 81 -7.94 -8.54 -13.13
N HIS A 82 -7.16 -7.81 -12.34
CA HIS A 82 -5.75 -8.11 -12.10
C HIS A 82 -5.55 -9.50 -11.46
N LEU A 83 -6.37 -9.88 -10.47
CA LEU A 83 -6.27 -11.21 -9.85
C LEU A 83 -6.65 -12.34 -10.81
N VAL A 84 -7.63 -12.11 -11.70
CA VAL A 84 -8.00 -13.06 -12.75
C VAL A 84 -6.86 -13.26 -13.73
N GLU A 85 -6.24 -12.18 -14.22
CA GLU A 85 -5.04 -12.27 -15.07
C GLU A 85 -3.91 -13.04 -14.37
N LEU A 86 -3.66 -12.73 -13.09
CA LEU A 86 -2.63 -13.40 -12.31
C LEU A 86 -2.94 -14.89 -12.12
N SER A 87 -4.21 -15.27 -11.95
CA SER A 87 -4.64 -16.66 -11.77
C SER A 87 -4.37 -17.56 -13.00
N GLN A 88 -4.24 -16.94 -14.18
CA GLN A 88 -3.95 -17.64 -15.43
C GLN A 88 -2.45 -17.95 -15.58
N ASP A 89 -1.58 -17.26 -14.83
CA ASP A 89 -0.13 -17.45 -14.85
C ASP A 89 0.37 -18.12 -13.55
N ARG A 90 0.36 -19.45 -13.56
CA ARG A 90 0.81 -20.26 -12.42
C ARG A 90 2.26 -20.00 -12.02
N GLU A 91 3.13 -19.64 -12.96
CA GLU A 91 4.54 -19.38 -12.64
C GLU A 91 4.66 -18.05 -11.89
N ARG A 92 4.00 -17.00 -12.40
CA ARG A 92 3.95 -15.70 -11.75
C ARG A 92 3.31 -15.80 -10.36
N MET A 93 2.23 -16.55 -10.18
CA MET A 93 1.65 -16.82 -8.86
C MET A 93 2.66 -17.42 -7.88
N ARG A 94 3.42 -18.45 -8.30
CA ARG A 94 4.44 -19.08 -7.46
C ARG A 94 5.53 -18.10 -7.06
N ARG A 95 5.96 -17.22 -7.97
CA ARG A 95 6.97 -16.18 -7.68
C ARG A 95 6.48 -15.18 -6.62
N TYR A 96 5.19 -14.91 -6.57
CA TYR A 96 4.58 -14.07 -5.52
C TYR A 96 4.19 -14.85 -4.25
N GLY A 97 4.39 -16.18 -4.20
CA GLY A 97 3.95 -17.00 -3.08
C GLY A 97 2.42 -17.02 -2.90
N LEU A 98 1.68 -16.93 -4.01
CA LEU A 98 0.22 -16.91 -4.04
C LEU A 98 -0.33 -18.28 -4.45
N THR A 99 -1.44 -18.67 -3.83
CA THR A 99 -2.21 -19.87 -4.19
C THR A 99 -3.52 -19.48 -4.85
N PRO A 100 -4.15 -20.35 -5.66
CA PRO A 100 -5.45 -20.07 -6.28
C PRO A 100 -6.51 -19.69 -5.24
N GLU A 101 -6.56 -20.41 -4.12
CA GLU A 101 -7.52 -20.19 -3.04
C GLU A 101 -7.32 -18.81 -2.39
N ARG A 102 -6.06 -18.37 -2.26
CA ARG A 102 -5.74 -17.05 -1.73
C ARG A 102 -6.16 -15.93 -2.69
N LEU A 103 -6.01 -16.11 -3.99
CA LEU A 103 -6.50 -15.14 -4.99
C LEU A 103 -8.02 -15.08 -4.98
N GLU A 104 -8.68 -16.23 -4.97
CA GLU A 104 -10.14 -16.33 -4.95
C GLU A 104 -10.73 -15.65 -3.70
N ALA A 105 -10.17 -15.92 -2.52
CA ALA A 105 -10.59 -15.27 -1.28
C ALA A 105 -10.35 -13.76 -1.24
N ALA A 106 -9.45 -13.25 -2.10
CA ALA A 106 -9.13 -11.84 -2.23
C ALA A 106 -9.96 -11.10 -3.28
N MET A 107 -10.79 -11.80 -4.05
CA MET A 107 -11.72 -11.16 -4.97
C MET A 107 -12.90 -10.52 -4.24
N PHE A 108 -13.34 -9.37 -4.76
CA PHE A 108 -14.55 -8.69 -4.31
C PHE A 108 -15.77 -9.16 -5.13
N THR A 109 -16.56 -10.07 -4.59
CA THR A 109 -17.78 -10.62 -5.20
C THR A 109 -18.94 -10.63 -4.20
N GLY A 110 -20.17 -10.44 -4.71
CA GLY A 110 -21.40 -10.56 -3.93
C GLY A 110 -21.39 -9.74 -2.63
N ASP A 111 -21.38 -10.44 -1.50
CA ASP A 111 -21.54 -9.85 -0.16
C ASP A 111 -20.34 -9.00 0.27
N ASN A 112 -19.12 -9.40 -0.06
CA ASN A 112 -17.93 -8.66 0.39
C ASN A 112 -17.80 -7.30 -0.34
N LEU A 113 -18.19 -7.22 -1.62
CA LEU A 113 -18.22 -5.97 -2.37
C LEU A 113 -19.29 -5.05 -1.81
N ARG A 114 -20.51 -5.57 -1.57
CA ARG A 114 -21.58 -4.77 -0.96
C ARG A 114 -21.17 -4.22 0.41
N LYS A 115 -20.50 -5.04 1.23
CA LYS A 115 -19.98 -4.64 2.53
C LYS A 115 -18.91 -3.55 2.40
N LEU A 116 -17.94 -3.72 1.50
CA LEU A 116 -16.89 -2.74 1.22
C LEU A 116 -17.49 -1.37 0.88
N LEU A 117 -18.43 -1.35 -0.07
CA LEU A 117 -19.07 -0.11 -0.53
C LEU A 117 -19.92 0.55 0.56
N ALA A 118 -20.67 -0.24 1.34
CA ALA A 118 -21.46 0.27 2.45
C ALA A 118 -20.60 0.90 3.56
N ASN A 119 -19.47 0.26 3.89
CA ASN A 119 -18.51 0.78 4.85
C ASN A 119 -17.92 2.12 4.39
N PHE A 120 -17.59 2.21 3.10
CA PHE A 120 -16.95 3.39 2.52
C PHE A 120 -17.91 4.56 2.28
N ALA A 121 -19.19 4.29 2.00
CA ALA A 121 -20.22 5.32 1.81
C ALA A 121 -20.65 6.02 3.11
N GLY A 122 -20.25 5.51 4.28
CA GLY A 122 -20.66 6.05 5.56
C GLY A 122 -20.08 7.44 5.89
N PRO A 123 -20.50 8.06 7.01
CA PRO A 123 -20.08 9.42 7.41
C PRO A 123 -18.58 9.56 7.69
N MET A 124 -17.90 8.43 7.87
CA MET A 124 -16.45 8.33 7.98
C MET A 124 -16.05 7.15 7.07
N PRO A 125 -15.65 7.44 5.82
CA PRO A 125 -15.20 6.43 4.87
C PRO A 125 -14.00 5.68 5.43
N GLY A 126 -14.06 4.35 5.40
CA GLY A 126 -12.99 3.50 5.86
C GLY A 126 -13.08 2.13 5.23
N ILE A 127 -11.93 1.46 5.15
CA ILE A 127 -11.82 0.10 4.62
C ILE A 127 -11.63 -0.81 5.83
N ASP A 128 -12.39 -1.91 5.93
CA ASP A 128 -12.17 -2.82 7.04
C ASP A 128 -10.86 -3.61 6.86
N GLN A 129 -10.32 -4.16 7.94
CA GLN A 129 -9.04 -4.86 7.89
C GLN A 129 -9.03 -6.06 6.91
N SER A 130 -10.16 -6.74 6.75
CA SER A 130 -10.26 -7.88 5.83
C SER A 130 -10.21 -7.42 4.39
N ASP A 131 -10.94 -6.35 4.04
CA ASP A 131 -10.95 -5.76 2.71
C ASP A 131 -9.60 -5.13 2.35
N LEU A 132 -8.94 -4.49 3.32
CA LEU A 132 -7.57 -3.98 3.13
C LEU A 132 -6.58 -5.12 2.84
N SER A 133 -6.74 -6.25 3.52
CA SER A 133 -5.93 -7.45 3.25
C SER A 133 -6.21 -8.05 1.87
N ARG A 134 -7.45 -7.95 1.36
CA ARG A 134 -7.81 -8.38 0.00
C ARG A 134 -7.13 -7.49 -1.04
N LEU A 135 -7.22 -6.17 -0.89
CA LEU A 135 -6.60 -5.19 -1.80
C LEU A 135 -5.07 -5.30 -1.84
N LEU A 136 -4.45 -5.71 -0.73
CA LEU A 136 -2.99 -5.85 -0.59
C LEU A 136 -2.49 -7.29 -0.73
N VAL A 137 -3.31 -8.23 -1.23
CA VAL A 137 -2.99 -9.66 -1.23
C VAL A 137 -1.71 -10.00 -1.99
N THR A 138 -1.39 -9.25 -3.05
CA THR A 138 -0.22 -9.48 -3.91
C THR A 138 1.09 -9.01 -3.30
N VAL A 139 1.02 -8.13 -2.30
CA VAL A 139 2.20 -7.52 -1.66
C VAL A 139 2.44 -8.04 -0.25
N MET A 140 1.39 -8.47 0.46
CA MET A 140 1.52 -8.98 1.83
C MET A 140 0.44 -9.99 2.21
N SER A 141 0.72 -10.78 3.25
CA SER A 141 -0.27 -11.69 3.85
C SER A 141 -1.30 -10.92 4.68
N ALA A 142 -2.48 -11.53 4.91
CA ALA A 142 -3.50 -10.95 5.79
C ALA A 142 -2.99 -10.74 7.23
N GLU A 143 -2.13 -11.64 7.72
CA GLU A 143 -1.52 -11.53 9.04
C GLU A 143 -0.50 -10.38 9.09
N THR A 144 0.29 -10.19 8.03
CA THR A 144 1.17 -9.02 7.89
C THR A 144 0.35 -7.73 7.86
N CYS A 145 -0.71 -7.68 7.06
CA CYS A 145 -1.61 -6.51 6.99
C CYS A 145 -2.21 -6.20 8.37
N ARG A 146 -2.66 -7.21 9.12
CA ARG A 146 -3.16 -7.04 10.49
C ARG A 146 -2.12 -6.41 11.40
N LYS A 147 -0.89 -6.93 11.41
CA LYS A 147 0.21 -6.39 12.23
C LYS A 147 0.53 -4.94 11.88
N LEU A 148 0.56 -4.61 10.58
CA LEU A 148 0.79 -3.24 10.13
C LEU A 148 -0.33 -2.29 10.53
N VAL A 149 -1.59 -2.71 10.44
CA VAL A 149 -2.73 -1.93 10.93
C VAL A 149 -2.58 -1.66 12.42
N LEU A 150 -2.26 -2.66 13.24
CA LEU A 150 -2.05 -2.45 14.69
C LEU A 150 -0.87 -1.51 14.98
N ALA A 151 0.24 -1.68 14.27
CA ALA A 151 1.40 -0.81 14.42
C ALA A 151 1.09 0.64 13.99
N ALA A 152 0.37 0.82 12.88
CA ALA A 152 -0.02 2.14 12.38
C ALA A 152 -1.03 2.84 13.31
N GLU A 153 -1.93 2.08 13.95
CA GLU A 153 -2.83 2.59 14.99
C GLU A 153 -2.03 3.04 16.22
N ALA A 154 -1.14 2.19 16.73
CA ALA A 154 -0.29 2.51 17.88
C ALA A 154 0.65 3.70 17.60
N ALA A 155 1.07 3.85 16.36
CA ALA A 155 1.85 4.98 15.86
C ALA A 155 1.01 6.25 15.63
N GLY A 156 -0.31 6.18 15.80
CA GLY A 156 -1.19 7.32 15.65
C GLY A 156 -1.46 7.73 14.20
N PHE A 157 -1.06 6.95 13.20
CA PHE A 157 -1.25 7.26 11.78
C PHE A 157 -2.63 6.89 11.24
N ILE A 158 -3.26 5.88 11.83
CA ILE A 158 -4.62 5.47 11.51
C ILE A 158 -5.47 5.42 12.78
N GLU A 159 -6.77 5.34 12.59
CA GLU A 159 -7.74 5.06 13.64
C GLU A 159 -8.55 3.82 13.27
N ARG A 160 -8.84 2.97 14.26
CA ARG A 160 -9.76 1.85 14.09
C ARG A 160 -11.09 2.14 14.73
N VAL A 161 -12.09 2.37 13.89
CA VAL A 161 -13.44 2.72 14.32
C VAL A 161 -14.31 1.47 14.31
N ARG A 162 -14.81 1.07 15.48
CA ARG A 162 -15.73 -0.06 15.61
C ARG A 162 -17.13 0.36 15.17
N ARG A 163 -17.75 -0.45 14.31
CA ARG A 163 -19.16 -0.34 13.90
C ARG A 163 -19.84 -1.70 14.05
N PRO A 164 -21.19 -1.75 14.11
CA PRO A 164 -21.90 -3.02 14.07
C PRO A 164 -21.46 -3.85 12.86
N GLY A 165 -20.78 -4.98 13.10
CA GLY A 165 -20.32 -5.90 12.05
C GLY A 165 -18.99 -5.56 11.35
N ALA A 166 -18.29 -4.47 11.71
CA ALA A 166 -17.01 -4.11 11.09
C ALA A 166 -16.08 -3.29 12.01
N VAL A 167 -14.77 -3.39 11.76
CA VAL A 167 -13.76 -2.48 12.32
C VAL A 167 -13.09 -1.77 11.15
N LEU A 168 -13.44 -0.50 10.98
CA LEU A 168 -12.95 0.32 9.87
C LEU A 168 -11.58 0.86 10.18
N VAL A 169 -10.67 0.75 9.22
CA VAL A 169 -9.37 1.42 9.21
C VAL A 169 -9.54 2.76 8.50
N VAL A 170 -9.28 3.85 9.23
CA VAL A 170 -9.39 5.21 8.74
C VAL A 170 -8.02 5.86 8.84
N SER A 171 -7.47 6.29 7.71
CA SER A 171 -6.21 7.03 7.71
C SER A 171 -6.39 8.46 8.22
N LYS A 172 -5.44 8.94 9.01
CA LYS A 172 -5.39 10.34 9.46
C LYS A 172 -4.67 11.27 8.47
N GLY A 173 -4.13 10.72 7.37
CA GLY A 173 -3.54 11.50 6.28
C GLY A 173 -2.04 11.74 6.39
N ASP A 174 -1.41 11.41 7.51
CA ASP A 174 0.02 11.65 7.76
C ASP A 174 0.92 10.70 6.97
N ILE A 175 0.54 9.43 6.83
CA ILE A 175 1.30 8.44 6.04
C ILE A 175 1.39 8.91 4.59
N GLU A 176 0.26 9.30 4.01
CA GLU A 176 0.15 9.77 2.63
C GLU A 176 0.91 11.06 2.43
N ARG A 177 0.86 11.97 3.42
CA ARG A 177 1.60 13.23 3.39
C ARG A 177 3.10 12.99 3.38
N ILE A 178 3.61 12.11 4.26
CA ILE A 178 5.02 11.74 4.36
C ILE A 178 5.48 11.02 3.09
N PHE A 179 4.75 9.99 2.65
CA PHE A 179 5.05 9.25 1.44
C PHE A 179 5.10 10.18 0.22
N GLY A 180 4.08 11.02 0.05
CA GLY A 180 4.03 11.99 -1.04
C GLY A 180 5.16 13.02 -1.00
N LYS A 181 5.57 13.49 0.19
CA LYS A 181 6.73 14.39 0.34
C LYS A 181 7.98 13.73 -0.20
N VAL A 182 8.27 12.51 0.25
CA VAL A 182 9.48 11.77 -0.11
C VAL A 182 9.51 11.43 -1.60
N ILE A 183 8.39 11.03 -2.20
CA ILE A 183 8.29 10.78 -3.66
C ILE A 183 8.53 12.06 -4.47
N ARG A 184 7.97 13.19 -4.04
CA ARG A 184 8.19 14.47 -4.74
C ARG A 184 9.64 14.91 -4.66
N GLU A 185 10.28 14.78 -3.49
CA GLU A 185 11.71 15.05 -3.32
C GLU A 185 12.55 14.17 -4.24
N ALA A 186 12.29 12.85 -4.28
CA ALA A 186 12.99 11.94 -5.17
C ALA A 186 12.81 12.30 -6.65
N ARG A 187 11.58 12.67 -7.06
CA ARG A 187 11.32 13.13 -8.42
C ARG A 187 12.09 14.41 -8.77
N TYR A 188 12.17 15.38 -7.86
CA TYR A 188 12.97 16.59 -8.07
C TYR A 188 14.46 16.26 -8.25
N LEU A 189 14.99 15.34 -7.43
CA LEU A 189 16.38 14.87 -7.59
C LEU A 189 16.61 14.12 -8.91
N ALA A 190 15.64 13.36 -9.38
CA ALA A 190 15.71 12.61 -10.63
C ALA A 190 15.61 13.48 -11.88
N THR A 191 14.80 14.54 -11.83
CA THR A 191 14.50 15.40 -12.99
C THR A 191 15.43 16.59 -13.12
N GLY A 192 16.21 16.88 -12.07
CA GLY A 192 17.28 17.88 -12.11
C GLY A 192 16.76 19.32 -12.06
N SER A 193 17.53 20.14 -11.34
CA SER A 193 17.78 21.53 -11.72
C SER A 193 18.37 21.61 -13.13
#